data_AF-A0A7V2Y854-F1
#
_entry.id   AF-A0A7V2Y854-F1
#
_cell.length_a   1.000
_cell.length_b   1.000
_cell.length_c   1.000
_cell.angle_alpha   90.00
_cell.angle_beta   90.00
_cell.angle_gamma   90.00
#
_symmetry.space_group_name_H-M   'P 1'
#
loop_
_entity.id
_entity.type
_entity.pdbx_description
1 polymer ?
#
loop_
_entity_poly.entity_id
_entity_poly.type
_entity_poly.pdbx_seq_one_letter_code
_entity_poly.pdbx_strand_id
1 'polypeptide(L)'
;MLAAVPWLTTSCAKKAVQGEEGVVGPSETRPGERPGAGMIGGRPTEETLSAEERRRREAEAAFTNEDIYFEFDKYDLDARAREILANKAYFLKQFPNVKILIEGHCDERGTAEYNLALGERRANSAKQYLVQLGISESRISTVSYGKERPLDPGHNEAAWAKNRRAHFVIVSR
;
A
#
# COMPACT_ATOMS: atom_id res chain seq x y z
N MET A 1 -15.43 46.13 -47.48
CA MET A 1 -14.16 46.70 -46.96
C MET A 1 -13.47 45.59 -46.17
N LEU A 2 -12.61 44.79 -46.81
CA LEU A 2 -11.14 44.92 -46.83
C LEU A 2 -10.56 44.98 -45.40
N ALA A 3 -10.11 43.84 -44.86
CA ALA A 3 -8.70 43.38 -44.80
C ALA A 3 -8.08 43.75 -43.43
N ALA A 4 -7.13 43.06 -42.78
CA ALA A 4 -6.23 41.96 -43.10
C ALA A 4 -5.75 41.31 -41.78
N VAL A 5 -5.28 40.06 -41.86
CA VAL A 5 -4.43 39.40 -40.84
C VAL A 5 -2.96 39.76 -41.13
N PRO A 6 -2.10 39.85 -40.10
CA PRO A 6 -0.82 39.16 -40.23
C PRO A 6 -0.34 38.41 -38.97
N TRP A 7 0.28 37.26 -39.23
CA TRP A 7 1.20 36.51 -38.35
C TRP A 7 2.60 37.17 -38.34
N LEU A 8 3.46 36.88 -37.34
CA LEU A 8 4.95 36.71 -37.41
C LEU A 8 5.53 36.60 -35.96
N THR A 9 5.97 35.43 -35.47
CA THR A 9 7.30 34.74 -35.47
C THR A 9 8.33 35.11 -34.36
N THR A 10 8.66 34.08 -33.56
CA THR A 10 9.99 33.60 -33.06
C THR A 10 11.05 34.54 -32.47
N SER A 11 11.64 34.15 -31.33
CA SER A 11 13.11 33.94 -31.23
C SER A 11 13.54 33.30 -29.89
N CYS A 12 14.28 32.19 -29.96
CA CYS A 12 15.14 31.66 -28.90
C CYS A 12 16.60 32.04 -29.21
N ALA A 13 17.39 32.43 -28.20
CA ALA A 13 18.85 32.54 -28.37
C ALA A 13 19.60 32.04 -27.12
N LYS A 14 20.39 30.98 -27.34
CA LYS A 14 21.38 30.37 -26.46
C LYS A 14 22.75 30.96 -26.81
N LYS A 15 23.61 31.22 -25.82
CA LYS A 15 25.02 31.62 -26.06
C LYS A 15 25.96 30.82 -25.16
N ALA A 16 27.05 30.34 -25.76
CA ALA A 16 28.13 29.58 -25.14
C ALA A 16 29.48 30.11 -25.70
N VAL A 17 30.58 29.50 -25.20
CA VAL A 17 32.00 29.57 -25.62
C VAL A 17 32.75 30.80 -25.03
N GLN A 18 34.01 30.78 -24.54
CA GLN A 18 35.30 30.11 -24.85
C GLN A 18 36.18 30.06 -23.56
N GLY A 19 37.24 29.28 -23.36
CA GLY A 19 38.15 28.46 -24.20
C GLY A 19 39.60 28.69 -23.70
N GLU A 20 40.48 27.68 -23.70
CA GLU A 20 41.88 27.72 -24.17
C GLU A 20 42.71 26.46 -23.81
N GLU A 21 43.64 26.14 -24.72
CA GLU A 21 44.40 24.90 -24.92
C GLU A 21 45.88 25.04 -24.48
N GLY A 22 46.61 23.92 -24.37
CA GLY A 22 48.08 23.93 -24.24
C GLY A 22 48.77 22.54 -24.19
N VAL A 23 49.46 22.18 -25.27
CA VAL A 23 50.21 20.94 -25.67
C VAL A 23 51.50 20.72 -24.83
N VAL A 24 52.20 19.57 -24.63
CA VAL A 24 53.04 18.72 -25.55
C VAL A 24 53.62 17.43 -24.87
N GLY A 25 53.78 16.30 -25.60
CA GLY A 25 54.96 15.39 -25.51
C GLY A 25 54.76 13.88 -25.15
N PRO A 26 55.58 12.90 -25.64
CA PRO A 26 55.08 11.59 -26.12
C PRO A 26 55.68 10.26 -25.55
N SER A 27 54.95 9.16 -25.82
CA SER A 27 55.35 7.75 -26.14
C SER A 27 55.65 6.66 -25.07
N GLU A 28 55.17 5.44 -25.39
CA GLU A 28 55.43 4.05 -24.86
C GLU A 28 54.68 3.61 -23.56
N THR A 29 54.07 2.43 -23.36
CA THR A 29 53.95 1.12 -24.03
C THR A 29 52.79 0.26 -23.41
N ARG A 30 52.06 -0.49 -24.26
CA ARG A 30 51.38 -1.83 -24.09
C ARG A 30 50.29 -2.15 -23.02
N PRO A 31 49.43 -3.19 -23.27
CA PRO A 31 48.05 -3.31 -22.76
C PRO A 31 47.87 -4.29 -21.59
N GLY A 32 46.85 -4.07 -20.75
CA GLY A 32 46.47 -5.01 -19.69
C GLY A 32 45.05 -4.78 -19.11
N GLU A 33 44.29 -5.88 -19.07
CA GLU A 33 43.17 -6.24 -18.21
C GLU A 33 41.87 -5.41 -18.05
N ARG A 34 40.78 -6.19 -17.88
CA ARG A 34 39.34 -5.89 -17.98
C ARG A 34 38.70 -5.26 -16.73
N PRO A 35 37.46 -4.72 -16.83
CA PRO A 35 36.81 -3.98 -15.75
C PRO A 35 36.11 -4.92 -14.74
N GLY A 36 36.35 -4.68 -13.45
CA GLY A 36 35.61 -5.28 -12.34
C GLY A 36 34.30 -4.54 -12.10
N ALA A 37 33.19 -5.16 -12.53
CA ALA A 37 31.84 -4.74 -12.24
C ALA A 37 31.55 -4.85 -10.73
N GLY A 38 31.24 -3.71 -10.10
CA GLY A 38 30.72 -3.65 -8.74
C GLY A 38 29.35 -4.28 -8.62
N MET A 39 29.18 -5.10 -7.59
CA MET A 39 27.99 -5.90 -7.30
C MET A 39 26.70 -5.06 -7.23
N ILE A 40 25.75 -5.37 -8.11
CA ILE A 40 24.34 -5.03 -7.91
C ILE A 40 23.76 -6.12 -7.01
N GLY A 41 23.41 -5.77 -5.77
CA GLY A 41 22.67 -6.64 -4.86
C GLY A 41 21.31 -6.99 -5.49
N GLY A 42 21.22 -8.19 -6.06
CA GLY A 42 19.99 -8.73 -6.60
C GLY A 42 18.96 -8.93 -5.49
N ARG A 43 17.77 -8.33 -5.68
CA ARG A 43 16.57 -8.82 -5.00
C ARG A 43 16.45 -10.32 -5.29
N PRO A 44 16.23 -11.18 -4.29
CA PRO A 44 15.98 -12.60 -4.55
C PRO A 44 14.80 -12.71 -5.51
N THR A 45 15.04 -13.31 -6.68
CA THR A 45 13.96 -13.75 -7.57
C THR A 45 13.14 -14.80 -6.83
N GLU A 46 11.83 -14.84 -7.08
CA GLU A 46 10.89 -15.73 -6.37
C GLU A 46 11.30 -17.22 -6.38
N GLU A 47 12.16 -17.62 -7.32
CA GLU A 47 12.71 -18.97 -7.48
C GLU A 47 13.69 -19.43 -6.39
N THR A 48 14.16 -18.56 -5.50
CA THR A 48 15.17 -18.91 -4.47
C THR A 48 14.64 -19.03 -3.05
N LEU A 49 13.34 -18.82 -2.82
CA LEU A 49 12.75 -18.96 -1.48
C LEU A 49 12.59 -20.43 -1.11
N SER A 50 12.86 -20.75 0.15
CA SER A 50 12.50 -22.06 0.67
C SER A 50 10.99 -22.28 0.56
N ALA A 51 10.57 -23.54 0.43
CA ALA A 51 9.15 -23.88 0.37
C ALA A 51 8.36 -23.35 1.58
N GLU A 52 9.01 -23.24 2.74
CA GLU A 52 8.43 -22.71 3.97
C GLU A 52 8.20 -21.18 3.89
N GLU A 53 9.19 -20.42 3.42
CA GLU A 53 9.07 -18.97 3.24
C GLU A 53 8.00 -18.62 2.22
N ARG A 54 7.88 -19.40 1.14
CA ARG A 54 6.82 -19.22 0.15
C ARG A 54 5.44 -19.41 0.79
N ARG A 55 5.23 -20.50 1.54
CA ARG A 55 3.97 -20.76 2.25
C ARG A 55 3.65 -19.64 3.25
N ARG A 56 4.63 -19.14 3.98
CA ARG A 56 4.45 -18.02 4.92
C ARG A 56 3.98 -16.76 4.18
N ARG A 57 4.62 -16.41 3.07
CA ARG A 57 4.23 -15.23 2.27
C ARG A 57 2.84 -15.37 1.68
N GLU A 58 2.49 -16.55 1.17
CA GLU A 58 1.15 -16.84 0.67
C GLU A 58 0.09 -16.69 1.76
N ALA A 59 0.36 -17.22 2.97
CA ALA A 59 -0.54 -17.08 4.11
C ALA A 59 -0.69 -15.63 4.58
N GLU A 60 0.40 -14.86 4.61
CA GLU A 60 0.37 -13.43 4.92
C GLU A 60 -0.39 -12.63 3.86
N ALA A 61 -0.22 -12.94 2.57
CA ALA A 61 -0.95 -12.29 1.49
C ALA A 61 -2.45 -12.61 1.55
N ALA A 62 -2.82 -13.87 1.82
CA ALA A 62 -4.21 -14.26 2.04
C ALA A 62 -4.80 -13.52 3.25
N PHE A 63 -4.01 -13.31 4.31
CA PHE A 63 -4.44 -12.54 5.48
C PHE A 63 -4.71 -11.06 5.13
N THR A 64 -3.85 -10.39 4.37
CA THR A 64 -4.00 -8.95 4.07
C THR A 64 -4.99 -8.64 2.95
N ASN A 65 -5.25 -9.58 2.06
CA ASN A 65 -6.08 -9.36 0.87
C ASN A 65 -7.58 -9.62 1.10
N GLU A 66 -7.98 -10.00 2.31
CA GLU A 66 -9.37 -10.27 2.64
C GLU A 66 -9.87 -9.30 3.70
N ASP A 67 -10.80 -8.44 3.33
CA ASP A 67 -11.46 -7.49 4.24
C ASP A 67 -12.77 -8.08 4.78
N ILE A 68 -13.28 -7.50 5.85
CA ILE A 68 -14.67 -7.72 6.29
C ILE A 68 -15.50 -6.50 5.96
N TYR A 69 -16.78 -6.72 5.65
CA TYR A 69 -17.71 -5.67 5.23
C TYR A 69 -18.84 -5.48 6.23
N PHE A 70 -19.46 -4.30 6.18
CA PHE A 70 -20.55 -3.91 7.05
C PHE A 70 -21.73 -3.36 6.26
N GLU A 71 -22.92 -3.58 6.80
CA GLU A 71 -24.13 -2.94 6.31
C GLU A 71 -24.13 -1.42 6.58
N PHE A 72 -25.02 -0.71 5.88
CA PHE A 72 -25.20 0.73 6.07
C PHE A 72 -25.49 1.05 7.53
N ASP A 73 -24.75 2.02 8.06
CA ASP A 73 -24.85 2.51 9.44
C ASP A 73 -24.66 1.44 10.54
N LYS A 74 -24.04 0.31 10.20
CA LYS A 74 -23.77 -0.78 11.17
C LYS A 74 -22.29 -1.02 11.39
N TYR A 75 -22.03 -1.60 12.56
CA TYR A 75 -20.72 -2.13 12.98
C TYR A 75 -20.82 -3.57 13.49
N ASP A 76 -22.01 -4.19 13.44
CA ASP A 76 -22.21 -5.59 13.80
C ASP A 76 -21.52 -6.53 12.80
N LEU A 77 -20.94 -7.61 13.31
CA LEU A 77 -20.32 -8.65 12.50
C LEU A 77 -21.38 -9.68 12.08
N ASP A 78 -21.63 -9.76 10.77
CA ASP A 78 -22.46 -10.80 10.17
C ASP A 78 -21.75 -12.17 10.18
N ALA A 79 -22.43 -13.21 9.67
CA ALA A 79 -21.88 -14.56 9.65
C ALA A 79 -20.62 -14.67 8.79
N ARG A 80 -20.57 -13.95 7.66
CA ARG A 80 -19.43 -13.99 6.73
C ARG A 80 -18.21 -13.31 7.32
N ALA A 81 -18.38 -12.14 7.94
CA ALA A 81 -17.32 -11.42 8.65
C ALA A 81 -16.75 -12.27 9.79
N ARG A 82 -17.60 -12.97 10.54
CA ARG A 82 -17.15 -13.89 11.61
C ARG A 82 -16.35 -15.08 11.08
N GLU A 83 -16.74 -15.64 9.94
CA GLU A 83 -15.98 -16.71 9.28
C GLU A 83 -14.58 -16.23 8.85
N ILE A 84 -14.51 -15.07 8.20
CA ILE A 84 -13.25 -14.44 7.80
C ILE A 84 -12.37 -14.17 9.02
N LEU A 85 -12.93 -13.61 10.09
CA LEU A 85 -12.19 -13.35 11.33
C LEU A 85 -11.72 -14.65 12.02
N ALA A 86 -12.48 -15.75 11.92
CA ALA A 86 -12.04 -17.05 12.42
C ALA A 86 -10.80 -17.56 11.67
N ASN A 87 -10.76 -17.42 10.34
CA ASN A 87 -9.60 -17.76 9.52
C ASN A 87 -8.40 -16.88 9.85
N LYS A 88 -8.63 -15.57 10.04
CA LYS A 88 -7.59 -14.63 10.49
C LYS A 88 -7.05 -15.00 11.88
N ALA A 89 -7.91 -15.39 12.81
CA ALA A 89 -7.48 -15.85 14.13
C ALA A 89 -6.65 -17.14 14.05
N TYR A 90 -7.01 -18.08 13.16
CA TYR A 90 -6.20 -19.27 12.90
C TYR A 90 -4.79 -18.89 12.45
N PHE A 91 -4.67 -17.99 11.46
CA PHE A 91 -3.37 -17.47 11.02
C PHE A 91 -2.57 -16.84 12.17
N LEU A 92 -3.19 -15.96 12.96
CA LEU A 92 -2.51 -15.28 14.07
C LEU A 92 -2.07 -16.25 15.19
N LYS A 93 -2.71 -17.40 15.34
CA LYS A 93 -2.28 -18.47 16.25
C LYS A 93 -1.07 -19.23 15.72
N GLN A 94 -0.99 -19.45 14.41
CA GLN A 94 0.17 -20.09 13.77
C GLN A 94 1.42 -19.19 13.81
N PHE A 95 1.23 -17.87 13.74
CA PHE A 95 2.32 -16.90 13.74
C PHE A 95 2.25 -15.96 14.96
N PRO A 96 2.72 -16.40 16.15
CA PRO A 96 2.54 -15.65 17.40
C PRO A 96 3.28 -14.30 17.45
N ASN A 97 4.33 -14.14 16.63
CA ASN A 97 5.10 -12.88 16.54
C ASN A 97 4.43 -11.80 15.68
N VAL A 98 3.41 -12.17 14.90
CA VAL A 98 2.71 -11.22 14.02
C VAL A 98 1.86 -10.29 14.86
N LYS A 99 2.01 -8.98 14.62
CA LYS A 99 1.10 -7.93 15.11
C LYS A 99 0.38 -7.30 13.94
N ILE A 100 -0.85 -6.87 14.17
CA ILE A 100 -1.73 -6.34 13.14
C ILE A 100 -2.30 -4.97 13.52
N LEU A 101 -2.63 -4.20 12.49
CA LEU A 101 -3.46 -3.01 12.54
C LEU A 101 -4.78 -3.30 11.82
N ILE A 102 -5.88 -2.97 12.47
CA ILE A 102 -7.21 -3.01 11.86
C ILE A 102 -7.64 -1.57 11.56
N GLU A 103 -7.86 -1.29 10.29
CA GLU A 103 -8.31 0.00 9.81
C GLU A 103 -9.82 -0.01 9.57
N GLY A 104 -10.55 0.90 10.22
CA GLY A 104 -11.99 1.05 10.04
C GLY A 104 -12.34 2.12 9.02
N HIS A 105 -13.12 1.75 8.00
CA HIS A 105 -13.52 2.59 6.88
C HIS A 105 -15.06 2.70 6.76
N CYS A 106 -15.51 3.80 6.17
CA CYS A 106 -16.92 4.12 5.90
C CYS A 106 -17.13 4.60 4.47
N ASP A 107 -18.39 4.59 4.03
CA ASP A 107 -18.78 5.28 2.82
C ASP A 107 -18.88 6.81 3.03
N GLU A 108 -19.11 7.55 1.96
CA GLU A 108 -19.00 9.01 1.96
C GLU A 108 -20.13 9.75 2.69
N ARG A 109 -21.24 9.05 2.99
CA ARG A 109 -22.47 9.64 3.52
C ARG A 109 -22.30 10.03 4.99
N GLY A 110 -22.87 11.16 5.38
CA GLY A 110 -22.75 11.70 6.75
C GLY A 110 -21.50 12.57 6.97
N THR A 111 -21.34 13.11 8.18
CA THR A 111 -20.21 14.00 8.51
C THR A 111 -18.90 13.22 8.64
N ALA A 112 -17.76 13.92 8.55
CA ALA A 112 -16.45 13.28 8.72
C ALA A 112 -16.27 12.74 10.14
N GLU A 113 -16.71 13.49 11.15
CA GLU A 113 -16.61 13.14 12.57
C GLU A 113 -17.47 11.92 12.89
N TYR A 114 -18.67 11.86 12.32
CA TYR A 114 -19.54 10.70 12.46
C TYR A 114 -18.89 9.45 11.89
N ASN A 115 -18.36 9.53 10.67
CA ASN A 115 -17.71 8.40 10.01
C ASN A 115 -16.41 7.99 10.69
N LEU A 116 -15.66 8.93 11.28
CA LEU A 116 -14.50 8.60 12.09
C LEU A 116 -14.90 7.78 13.33
N ALA A 117 -15.97 8.17 14.02
CA ALA A 117 -16.47 7.40 15.16
C ALA A 117 -17.06 6.03 14.73
N LEU A 118 -17.75 5.96 13.59
CA LEU A 118 -18.31 4.70 13.07
C LEU A 118 -17.20 3.74 12.61
N GLY A 119 -16.17 4.24 11.92
CA GLY A 119 -15.03 3.43 11.54
C GLY A 119 -14.27 2.90 12.76
N GLU A 120 -14.11 3.71 13.81
CA GLU A 120 -13.51 3.26 15.07
C GLU A 120 -14.32 2.11 15.70
N ARG A 121 -15.66 2.21 15.71
CA ARG A 121 -16.53 1.11 16.17
C ARG A 121 -16.39 -0.17 15.34
N ARG A 122 -16.25 -0.06 14.01
CA ARG A 122 -16.03 -1.21 13.11
C ARG A 122 -14.70 -1.91 13.39
N ALA A 123 -13.61 -1.14 13.49
CA ALA A 123 -12.29 -1.69 13.81
C ALA A 123 -12.29 -2.37 15.19
N ASN A 124 -12.92 -1.75 16.19
CA ASN A 124 -13.04 -2.31 17.53
C ASN A 124 -13.91 -3.57 17.57
N SER A 125 -14.99 -3.65 16.78
CA SER A 125 -15.83 -4.86 16.71
C SER A 125 -15.04 -6.06 16.19
N ALA A 126 -14.24 -5.86 15.14
CA ALA A 126 -13.33 -6.88 14.62
C ALA A 126 -12.26 -7.29 15.66
N LYS A 127 -11.63 -6.30 16.31
CA LYS A 127 -10.65 -6.53 17.38
C LYS A 127 -11.24 -7.36 18.52
N GLN A 128 -12.40 -6.97 19.05
CA GLN A 128 -13.06 -7.66 20.16
C GLN A 128 -13.37 -9.11 19.81
N TYR A 129 -13.82 -9.38 18.59
CA TYR A 129 -14.09 -10.74 18.15
C TYR A 129 -12.80 -11.58 18.03
N LEU A 130 -11.71 -11.03 17.50
CA LEU A 130 -10.41 -11.73 17.49
C LEU A 130 -9.89 -12.01 18.90
N VAL A 131 -10.09 -11.09 19.84
CA VAL A 131 -9.74 -11.29 21.26
C VAL A 131 -10.58 -12.41 21.87
N GLN A 132 -11.89 -12.47 21.59
CA GLN A 132 -12.75 -13.57 22.02
C GLN A 132 -12.30 -14.93 21.46
N LEU A 133 -11.72 -14.95 20.26
CA LEU A 133 -11.11 -16.14 19.66
C LEU A 133 -9.73 -16.49 20.25
N GLY A 134 -9.24 -15.73 21.23
CA GLY A 134 -8.01 -16.00 21.97
C GLY A 134 -6.76 -15.30 21.45
N ILE A 135 -6.88 -14.27 20.61
CA ILE A 135 -5.74 -13.45 20.21
C ILE A 135 -5.46 -12.39 21.29
N SER A 136 -4.21 -12.29 21.73
CA SER A 136 -3.80 -11.27 22.71
C SER A 136 -4.10 -9.86 22.20
N GLU A 137 -4.74 -9.04 23.03
CA GLU A 137 -5.07 -7.65 22.71
C GLU A 137 -3.84 -6.82 22.33
N SER A 138 -2.70 -7.07 22.96
CA SER A 138 -1.42 -6.38 22.69
C SER A 138 -0.86 -6.61 21.28
N ARG A 139 -1.43 -7.55 20.52
CA ARG A 139 -1.06 -7.84 19.12
C ARG A 139 -1.94 -7.12 18.11
N ILE A 140 -3.00 -6.44 18.56
CA ILE A 140 -4.02 -5.84 17.70
C ILE A 140 -4.14 -4.35 18.04
N SER A 141 -3.74 -3.50 17.10
CA SER A 141 -4.02 -2.07 17.12
C SER A 141 -5.20 -1.74 16.21
N THR A 142 -5.89 -0.62 16.48
CA THR A 142 -6.97 -0.11 15.64
C THR A 142 -6.68 1.32 15.20
N VAL A 143 -7.21 1.70 14.04
CA VAL A 143 -7.28 3.08 13.57
C VAL A 143 -8.56 3.27 12.78
N SER A 144 -9.16 4.45 12.83
CA SER A 144 -10.23 4.81 11.90
C SER A 144 -9.75 5.81 10.86
N TYR A 145 -10.11 5.55 9.60
CA TYR A 145 -10.00 6.53 8.52
C TYR A 145 -11.35 7.16 8.15
N GLY A 146 -12.44 6.75 8.80
CA GLY A 146 -13.78 7.17 8.44
C GLY A 146 -14.00 7.04 6.93
N LYS A 147 -14.34 8.17 6.29
CA LYS A 147 -14.59 8.25 4.84
C LYS A 147 -13.41 8.79 4.03
N GLU A 148 -12.27 9.04 4.65
CA GLU A 148 -11.13 9.75 4.03
C GLU A 148 -10.28 8.87 3.09
N ARG A 149 -10.46 7.55 3.14
CA ARG A 149 -9.71 6.57 2.32
C ARG A 149 -10.63 5.56 1.62
N PRO A 150 -11.47 6.01 0.67
CA PRO A 150 -12.36 5.11 -0.05
C PRO A 150 -11.56 4.11 -0.88
N LEU A 151 -12.02 2.85 -0.89
CA LEU A 151 -11.51 1.81 -1.78
C LEU A 151 -12.06 2.02 -3.20
N ASP A 152 -13.33 2.39 -3.29
CA ASP A 152 -14.02 2.72 -4.53
C ASP A 152 -14.55 4.16 -4.44
N PRO A 153 -14.05 5.11 -5.24
CA PRO A 153 -14.49 6.51 -5.16
C PRO A 153 -15.86 6.76 -5.81
N GLY A 154 -16.53 5.73 -6.32
CA GLY A 154 -17.86 5.86 -6.91
C GLY A 154 -18.94 6.35 -5.93
N HIS A 155 -19.94 7.04 -6.47
CA HIS A 155 -21.03 7.64 -5.70
C HIS A 155 -22.33 6.82 -5.84
N ASN A 156 -22.24 5.53 -5.57
CA ASN A 156 -23.37 4.60 -5.68
C ASN A 156 -23.26 3.47 -4.66
N GLU A 157 -24.35 2.73 -4.46
CA GLU A 157 -24.40 1.68 -3.43
C GLU A 157 -23.36 0.57 -3.65
N ALA A 158 -23.01 0.25 -4.90
CA ALA A 158 -21.96 -0.74 -5.17
C ALA A 158 -20.58 -0.28 -4.69
N ALA A 159 -20.26 1.00 -4.81
CA ALA A 159 -19.03 1.58 -4.26
C ALA A 159 -19.10 1.72 -2.73
N TRP A 160 -20.23 2.21 -2.21
CA TRP A 160 -20.43 2.38 -0.77
C TRP A 160 -20.31 1.06 -0.01
N ALA A 161 -20.87 -0.03 -0.54
CA ALA A 161 -20.73 -1.36 0.05
C ALA A 161 -19.27 -1.81 0.18
N LYS A 162 -18.42 -1.52 -0.82
CA LYS A 162 -16.98 -1.81 -0.75
C LYS A 162 -16.26 -0.93 0.27
N ASN A 163 -16.71 0.30 0.49
CA ASN A 163 -16.07 1.25 1.39
C ASN A 163 -16.39 1.00 2.87
N ARG A 164 -17.56 0.42 3.17
CA ARG A 164 -17.95 0.01 4.53
C ARG A 164 -17.21 -1.26 4.94
N ARG A 165 -15.95 -1.13 5.34
CA ARG A 165 -15.08 -2.29 5.61
C ARG A 165 -14.16 -2.09 6.81
N ALA A 166 -13.60 -3.19 7.30
CA ALA A 166 -12.38 -3.18 8.09
C ALA A 166 -11.25 -3.88 7.32
N HIS A 167 -10.14 -3.18 7.19
CA HIS A 167 -8.95 -3.63 6.46
C HIS A 167 -7.84 -4.07 7.43
N PHE A 168 -7.06 -5.07 7.06
CA PHE A 168 -6.09 -5.72 7.95
C PHE A 168 -4.67 -5.59 7.42
N VAL A 169 -3.80 -4.98 8.23
CA VAL A 169 -2.40 -4.75 7.89
C VAL A 169 -1.51 -5.47 8.89
N ILE A 170 -0.47 -6.16 8.41
CA ILE A 170 0.59 -6.72 9.27
C ILE A 170 1.61 -5.62 9.55
N VAL A 171 1.81 -5.26 10.81
CA VAL A 171 2.72 -4.16 11.21
C VAL A 171 4.10 -4.65 11.65
N SER A 172 4.20 -5.87 12.18
CA SER A 172 5.48 -6.49 12.54
C SER A 172 5.35 -8.01 12.51
N ARG A 173 6.43 -8.72 12.16
CA ARG A 173 6.45 -10.19 11.99
C ARG A 173 7.83 -10.78 12.24
#